data_AF-V5W6E3-F1
#
_entry.id   AF-V5W6E3-F1
#
_cell.length_a   1.000
_cell.length_b   1.000
_cell.length_c   1.000
_cell.angle_alpha   90.00
_cell.angle_beta   90.00
_cell.angle_gamma   90.00
#
_symmetry.space_group_name_H-M   'P 1'
#
loop_
_entity.id
_entity.type
_entity.pdbx_description
1 polymer ?
#
loop_
_entity_poly.entity_id
_entity_poly.type
_entity_poly.pdbx_seq_one_letter_code
_entity_poly.pdbx_strand_id
1 'polypeptide(L)'
;MLHVINLINGKLRTEGKFNQVLKNILNHTRYADHNVKFTMDSSKNLYNHWLAGFSDADASFQIKILKRINRDKPEIRLKFKIDKKSNLLLVLIKEYLGGNIGYRISQDTYYYGSTSFGSAIKVIKYFDQYHLQSRKHISYLRWRKAYRLIQNKEHLTEKGLTKILIIKSLINHHD
;
A
#
# COMPACT_ATOMS: atom_id res chain seq x y z
N MET A 1 14.05 16.17 18.81
CA MET A 1 13.98 14.71 18.61
C MET A 1 13.04 14.04 19.62
N LEU A 2 13.12 14.31 20.93
CA LEU A 2 12.20 13.72 21.93
C LEU A 2 10.72 13.94 21.62
N HIS A 3 10.35 15.15 21.15
CA HIS A 3 8.99 15.42 20.68
C HIS A 3 8.53 14.44 19.59
N VAL A 4 9.39 14.14 18.61
CA VAL A 4 9.09 13.17 17.54
C VAL A 4 8.91 11.76 18.12
N ILE A 5 9.78 11.36 19.06
CA ILE A 5 9.66 10.06 19.75
C ILE A 5 8.29 9.96 20.44
N ASN A 6 7.87 10.99 21.16
CA ASN A 6 6.56 11.03 21.82
C ASN A 6 5.41 11.00 20.80
N LEU A 7 5.54 11.68 19.67
CA LEU A 7 4.53 11.67 18.60
C LEU A 7 4.35 10.30 17.96
N ILE A 8 5.40 9.47 17.88
CA ILE A 8 5.34 8.13 17.26
C ILE A 8 5.16 7.00 18.28
N ASN A 9 5.27 7.30 19.58
CA ASN A 9 5.08 6.32 20.65
C ASN A 9 3.66 5.73 20.59
N GLY A 10 3.55 4.40 20.68
CA GLY A 10 2.27 3.71 20.56
C GLY A 10 1.63 3.81 19.17
N LYS A 11 2.41 4.10 18.11
CA LYS A 11 1.91 4.12 16.71
C LYS A 11 2.65 3.15 15.77
N LEU A 12 3.81 2.64 16.18
CA LEU A 12 4.57 1.69 15.38
C LEU A 12 3.98 0.27 15.53
N ARG A 13 3.67 -0.36 14.40
CA ARG A 13 3.14 -1.74 14.34
C ARG A 13 4.11 -2.74 13.72
N THR A 14 5.23 -2.27 13.17
CA THR A 14 6.28 -3.15 12.63
C THR A 14 7.36 -3.33 13.68
N GLU A 15 7.60 -4.57 14.07
CA GLU A 15 8.64 -4.92 15.04
C GLU A 15 10.02 -4.40 14.63
N GLY A 16 10.36 -4.51 13.34
CA GLY A 16 11.61 -3.98 12.81
C GLY A 16 11.79 -2.47 13.05
N LYS A 17 10.75 -1.65 12.85
CA LYS A 17 10.84 -0.20 13.09
C LYS A 17 10.81 0.13 14.57
N PHE A 18 10.03 -0.59 15.36
CA PHE A 18 10.04 -0.46 16.82
C PHE A 18 11.44 -0.73 17.39
N ASN A 19 12.05 -1.85 17.00
CA ASN A 19 13.41 -2.22 17.43
C ASN A 19 14.47 -1.23 16.94
N GLN A 20 14.30 -0.63 15.76
CA GLN A 20 15.19 0.45 15.30
C GLN A 20 15.12 1.69 16.19
N VAL A 21 13.92 2.08 16.65
CA VAL A 21 13.79 3.21 17.59
C VAL A 21 14.44 2.88 18.94
N LEU A 22 14.19 1.70 19.48
CA LEU A 22 14.80 1.29 20.75
C LEU A 22 16.34 1.29 20.66
N LYS A 23 16.89 0.61 19.66
CA LYS A 23 18.35 0.38 19.56
C LYS A 23 19.13 1.61 19.09
N ASN A 24 18.59 2.35 18.12
CA ASN A 24 19.36 3.40 17.45
C ASN A 24 19.04 4.81 17.97
N ILE A 25 17.92 4.98 18.66
CA ILE A 25 17.49 6.29 19.16
C ILE A 25 17.50 6.29 20.69
N LEU A 26 16.70 5.43 21.33
CA LEU A 26 16.50 5.47 22.78
C LEU A 26 17.69 4.93 23.59
N ASN A 27 18.56 4.12 22.98
CA ASN A 27 19.80 3.67 23.62
C ASN A 27 20.89 4.77 23.70
N HIS A 28 20.67 5.93 23.08
CA HIS A 28 21.64 7.02 23.10
C HIS A 28 21.61 7.76 24.46
N THR A 29 22.78 8.08 25.03
CA THR A 29 22.96 8.71 26.35
C THR A 29 22.10 9.96 26.56
N ARG A 30 21.93 10.79 25.53
CA ARG A 30 21.00 11.95 25.49
C ARG A 30 19.58 11.66 26.01
N TYR A 31 19.10 10.42 25.95
CA TYR A 31 17.75 10.05 26.40
C TYR A 31 17.74 9.22 27.70
N ALA A 32 18.91 8.95 28.31
CA ALA A 32 19.03 8.11 29.50
C ALA A 32 18.17 8.63 30.68
N ASP A 33 18.15 9.95 30.89
CA ASP A 33 17.42 10.57 32.01
C ASP A 33 15.91 10.70 31.77
N HIS A 34 15.43 10.39 30.56
CA HIS A 34 14.04 10.67 30.16
C HIS A 34 13.08 9.49 30.43
N ASN A 35 13.58 8.32 30.85
CA ASN A 35 12.78 7.12 31.18
C ASN A 35 11.61 6.86 30.19
N VAL A 36 11.87 6.99 28.88
CA VAL A 36 10.83 6.94 27.86
C VAL A 36 10.28 5.51 27.73
N LYS A 37 9.07 5.26 28.26
CA LYS A 37 8.34 4.01 28.03
C LYS A 37 7.78 3.99 26.61
N PHE A 38 8.52 3.39 25.69
CA PHE A 38 8.16 3.29 24.28
C PHE A 38 7.41 1.98 23.99
N THR A 39 6.21 2.06 23.41
CA THR A 39 5.32 0.91 23.17
C THR A 39 4.94 0.76 21.70
N MET A 40 4.61 -0.48 21.31
CA MET A 40 4.03 -0.80 20.00
C MET A 40 2.51 -0.67 20.03
N ASP A 41 1.94 -0.39 18.86
CA ASP A 41 0.50 -0.52 18.62
C ASP A 41 0.18 -1.94 18.14
N SER A 42 -0.56 -2.69 18.95
CA SER A 42 -1.05 -4.04 18.62
C SER A 42 -2.48 -4.04 18.08
N SER A 43 -3.10 -2.86 17.93
CA SER A 43 -4.48 -2.76 17.47
C SER A 43 -4.63 -3.23 16.02
N LYS A 44 -5.75 -3.92 15.76
CA LYS A 44 -6.17 -4.30 14.41
C LYS A 44 -6.90 -3.17 13.66
N ASN A 45 -7.04 -2.01 14.28
CA ASN A 45 -7.79 -0.89 13.71
C ASN A 45 -7.04 -0.28 12.52
N LEU A 46 -7.65 -0.30 11.34
CA LEU A 46 -7.13 0.35 10.14
C LEU A 46 -7.89 1.64 9.77
N TYR A 47 -8.87 2.09 10.56
CA TYR A 47 -9.57 3.37 10.36
C TYR A 47 -8.74 4.55 10.86
N ASN A 48 -7.55 4.73 10.30
CA ASN A 48 -6.64 5.84 10.55
C ASN A 48 -5.60 5.91 9.41
N HIS A 49 -4.66 6.86 9.48
CA HIS A 49 -3.59 7.03 8.49
C HIS A 49 -2.46 5.98 8.54
N TRP A 50 -2.54 4.95 9.40
CA TRP A 50 -1.44 4.00 9.56
C TRP A 50 -1.16 3.23 8.27
N LEU A 51 -2.19 2.68 7.62
CA LEU A 51 -2.01 1.94 6.37
C LEU A 51 -1.61 2.88 5.22
N ALA A 52 -1.97 4.16 5.26
CA ALA A 52 -1.45 5.17 4.33
C ALA A 52 0.07 5.33 4.46
N GLY A 53 0.57 5.60 5.68
CA GLY A 53 2.02 5.71 5.91
C GLY A 53 2.77 4.40 5.62
N PHE A 54 2.18 3.26 5.97
CA PHE A 54 2.74 1.94 5.63
C PHE A 54 2.82 1.71 4.11
N SER A 55 1.81 2.18 3.38
CA SER A 55 1.76 2.05 1.92
C SER A 55 2.72 3.01 1.23
N ASP A 56 2.89 4.22 1.76
CA ASP A 56 3.91 5.17 1.31
C ASP A 56 5.31 4.55 1.34
N ALA A 57 5.62 3.76 2.37
CA ALA A 57 6.88 3.03 2.44
C ALA A 57 6.91 1.84 1.47
N ASP A 58 5.98 0.90 1.56
CA ASP A 58 6.18 -0.45 1.03
C ASP A 58 5.18 -0.91 -0.04
N ALA A 59 4.12 -0.14 -0.30
CA ALA A 59 3.12 -0.53 -1.30
C ALA A 59 3.45 -0.08 -2.71
N SER A 60 2.79 -0.70 -3.69
CA SER A 60 2.80 -0.27 -5.09
C SER A 60 1.40 -0.36 -5.73
N PHE A 61 1.08 0.63 -6.56
CA PHE A 61 -0.08 0.65 -7.43
C PHE A 61 0.34 0.26 -8.84
N GLN A 62 -0.35 -0.71 -9.44
CA GLN A 62 0.03 -1.24 -10.74
C GLN A 62 -1.22 -1.47 -11.60
N ILE A 63 -1.09 -1.24 -12.90
CA ILE A 63 -2.08 -1.63 -13.91
C ILE A 63 -1.49 -2.80 -14.69
N LYS A 64 -2.18 -3.93 -14.71
CA LYS A 64 -1.80 -5.13 -15.49
C LYS A 64 -2.74 -5.26 -16.68
N ILE A 65 -2.16 -5.52 -17.85
CA ILE A 65 -2.86 -5.78 -19.10
C ILE A 65 -2.56 -7.24 -19.46
N LEU A 66 -3.59 -8.08 -19.48
CA LEU A 66 -3.47 -9.50 -19.79
C LEU A 66 -4.18 -9.77 -21.11
N LYS A 67 -3.42 -10.16 -22.13
CA LYS A 67 -3.99 -10.68 -23.37
C LYS A 67 -4.43 -12.11 -23.12
N ARG A 68 -5.66 -12.45 -23.51
CA ARG A 68 -6.21 -13.80 -23.43
C ARG A 68 -6.45 -14.27 -24.86
N ILE A 69 -6.06 -15.50 -25.17
CA ILE A 69 -6.20 -16.07 -26.52
C ILE A 69 -7.66 -16.02 -26.98
N ASN A 70 -8.60 -16.21 -26.05
CA ASN A 70 -10.04 -16.29 -26.35
C ASN A 70 -10.80 -14.96 -26.10
N ARG A 71 -10.12 -13.80 -26.19
CA ARG A 71 -10.77 -12.48 -26.03
C ARG A 71 -10.16 -11.44 -26.94
N ASP A 72 -11.02 -10.71 -27.66
CA ASP A 72 -10.60 -9.64 -28.58
C ASP A 72 -9.99 -8.44 -27.85
N LYS A 73 -10.48 -8.13 -26.65
CA LYS A 73 -9.98 -7.04 -25.81
C LYS A 73 -9.19 -7.58 -24.61
N PRO A 74 -8.07 -6.93 -24.23
CA PRO A 74 -7.27 -7.38 -23.11
C PRO A 74 -8.01 -7.22 -21.77
N GLU A 75 -7.73 -8.12 -20.85
CA GLU A 75 -8.20 -8.01 -19.48
C GLU A 75 -7.34 -7.00 -18.72
N ILE A 76 -7.98 -5.99 -18.11
CA ILE A 76 -7.31 -4.96 -17.33
C ILE A 76 -7.51 -5.26 -15.84
N ARG A 77 -6.40 -5.43 -15.10
CA ARG A 77 -6.42 -5.63 -13.65
C ARG A 77 -5.73 -4.49 -12.94
N LEU A 78 -6.39 -3.97 -11.93
CA LEU A 78 -5.85 -2.99 -11.02
C LEU A 78 -5.25 -3.69 -9.81
N LYS A 79 -3.93 -3.63 -9.68
CA LYS A 79 -3.18 -4.32 -8.63
C LYS A 79 -2.67 -3.35 -7.57
N PHE A 80 -3.05 -3.57 -6.32
CA PHE A 80 -2.40 -2.97 -5.16
C PHE A 80 -1.60 -4.07 -4.45
N LYS A 81 -0.31 -3.84 -4.19
CA LYS A 81 0.63 -4.86 -3.72
C LYS A 81 1.52 -4.32 -2.62
N ILE A 82 1.78 -5.15 -1.60
CA ILE A 82 2.74 -4.86 -0.53
C ILE A 82 3.64 -6.08 -0.34
N ASP A 83 4.95 -5.88 -0.23
CA ASP A 83 5.94 -6.93 0.01
C ASP A 83 6.53 -6.79 1.42
N LYS A 84 6.58 -7.88 2.21
CA LYS A 84 7.15 -7.89 3.57
C LYS A 84 7.78 -9.23 3.96
N LYS A 85 8.78 -9.16 4.84
CA LYS A 85 9.41 -10.34 5.45
C LYS A 85 8.49 -11.10 6.41
N SER A 86 7.52 -10.43 7.04
CA SER A 86 6.51 -11.05 7.89
C SER A 86 5.11 -10.92 7.27
N ASN A 87 4.28 -11.95 7.42
CA ASN A 87 2.91 -11.98 6.92
C ASN A 87 1.88 -11.39 7.90
N LEU A 88 2.22 -11.14 9.17
CA LEU A 88 1.25 -10.76 10.22
C LEU A 88 0.41 -9.54 9.83
N LEU A 89 1.07 -8.45 9.43
CA LEU A 89 0.39 -7.23 8.96
C LEU A 89 -0.29 -7.44 7.61
N LEU A 90 0.23 -8.32 6.75
CA LEU A 90 -0.37 -8.62 5.46
C LEU A 90 -1.72 -9.33 5.62
N VAL A 91 -1.86 -10.21 6.63
CA VAL A 91 -3.12 -10.89 6.99
C VAL A 91 -4.16 -9.85 7.39
N LEU A 92 -3.82 -8.93 8.28
CA LEU A 92 -4.72 -7.84 8.68
C LEU A 92 -5.19 -7.00 7.48
N ILE A 93 -4.26 -6.66 6.59
CA ILE A 93 -4.58 -5.88 5.37
C ILE A 93 -5.46 -6.68 4.41
N LYS A 94 -5.24 -7.99 4.27
CA LYS A 94 -6.09 -8.90 3.47
C LYS A 94 -7.51 -8.95 4.02
N GLU A 95 -7.69 -9.07 5.33
CA GLU A 95 -9.02 -9.08 5.96
C GLU A 95 -9.77 -7.79 5.69
N TYR A 96 -9.08 -6.65 5.76
CA TYR A 96 -9.67 -5.33 5.55
C TYR A 96 -9.97 -4.99 4.07
N LEU A 97 -8.99 -5.17 3.19
CA LEU A 97 -9.09 -4.79 1.77
C LEU A 97 -9.55 -5.92 0.85
N GLY A 98 -9.61 -7.16 1.33
CA GLY A 98 -9.72 -8.36 0.50
C GLY A 98 -8.42 -8.66 -0.25
N GLY A 99 -8.44 -9.60 -1.19
CA GLY A 99 -7.26 -10.01 -1.97
C GLY A 99 -6.59 -11.26 -1.40
N ASN A 100 -5.32 -11.47 -1.73
CA ASN A 100 -4.58 -12.70 -1.43
C ASN A 100 -3.22 -12.42 -0.83
N ILE A 101 -2.70 -13.40 -0.09
CA ILE A 101 -1.32 -13.45 0.38
C ILE A 101 -0.63 -14.59 -0.34
N GLY A 102 0.61 -14.36 -0.76
CA GLY A 102 1.48 -15.41 -1.24
C GLY A 102 2.87 -15.28 -0.62
N TYR A 103 3.68 -16.30 -0.83
CA TYR A 103 5.08 -16.31 -0.46
C TYR A 103 5.94 -16.51 -1.71
N ARG A 104 7.03 -15.75 -1.81
CA ARG A 104 7.99 -15.84 -2.90
C ARG A 104 9.28 -16.42 -2.34
N ILE A 105 9.49 -17.71 -2.58
CA ILE A 105 10.64 -18.49 -2.10
C ILE A 105 11.96 -17.83 -2.53
N SER A 106 12.08 -17.43 -3.80
CA SER A 106 13.32 -16.84 -4.34
C SER A 106 13.76 -15.53 -3.69
N GLN A 107 12.89 -14.85 -2.95
CA GLN A 107 13.20 -13.60 -2.25
C GLN A 107 12.98 -13.72 -0.75
N ASP A 108 12.59 -14.91 -0.27
CA ASP A 108 12.16 -15.14 1.10
C ASP A 108 11.22 -14.02 1.59
N THR A 109 10.14 -13.78 0.85
CA THR A 109 9.29 -12.59 1.08
C THR A 109 7.83 -12.94 0.89
N TYR A 110 7.00 -12.55 1.86
CA TYR A 110 5.55 -12.57 1.72
C TYR A 110 5.07 -11.36 0.94
N TYR A 111 3.98 -11.53 0.21
CA TYR A 111 3.33 -10.42 -0.45
C TYR A 111 1.83 -10.47 -0.26
N TYR A 112 1.25 -9.30 -0.05
CA TYR A 112 -0.16 -9.04 -0.22
C TYR A 112 -0.41 -8.56 -1.65
N GLY A 113 -1.51 -9.00 -2.26
CA GLY A 113 -1.96 -8.50 -3.55
C GLY A 113 -3.47 -8.56 -3.72
N SER A 114 -4.07 -7.44 -4.10
CA SER A 114 -5.45 -7.37 -4.61
C SER A 114 -5.42 -7.13 -6.11
N THR A 115 -6.24 -7.85 -6.87
CA THR A 115 -6.42 -7.64 -8.33
C THR A 115 -7.87 -7.63 -8.79
N SER A 116 -8.82 -7.93 -7.89
CA SER A 116 -10.23 -7.98 -8.24
C SER A 116 -10.83 -6.57 -8.25
N PHE A 117 -11.83 -6.33 -9.09
CA PHE A 117 -12.52 -5.05 -9.13
C PHE A 117 -13.16 -4.70 -7.77
N GLY A 118 -13.67 -5.71 -7.05
CA GLY A 118 -14.24 -5.54 -5.71
C GLY A 118 -13.22 -5.20 -4.60
N SER A 119 -11.98 -5.70 -4.68
CA SER A 119 -10.92 -5.26 -3.75
C SER A 119 -10.40 -3.87 -4.12
N ALA A 120 -10.38 -3.53 -5.42
CA ALA A 120 -9.95 -2.22 -5.87
C ALA A 120 -10.82 -1.07 -5.31
N ILE A 121 -12.14 -1.24 -5.23
CA ILE A 121 -13.00 -0.21 -4.62
C ILE A 121 -12.75 -0.02 -3.12
N LYS A 122 -12.39 -1.09 -2.39
CA LYS A 122 -12.02 -0.99 -0.96
C LYS A 122 -10.72 -0.21 -0.78
N VAL A 123 -9.72 -0.47 -1.64
CA VAL A 123 -8.47 0.31 -1.72
C VAL A 123 -8.77 1.78 -1.97
N ILE A 124 -9.64 2.10 -2.94
CA ILE A 124 -10.02 3.49 -3.25
C ILE A 124 -10.67 4.16 -2.05
N LYS A 125 -11.67 3.53 -1.43
CA LYS A 125 -12.36 4.07 -0.25
C LYS A 125 -11.39 4.40 0.88
N TYR A 126 -10.43 3.51 1.14
CA TYR A 126 -9.43 3.75 2.17
C TYR A 126 -8.57 4.98 1.86
N PHE A 127 -8.00 5.08 0.66
CA PHE A 127 -7.09 6.19 0.31
C PHE A 127 -7.79 7.50 -0.05
N ASP A 128 -9.09 7.48 -0.39
CA ASP A 128 -9.93 8.69 -0.50
C ASP A 128 -10.17 9.31 0.90
N GLN A 129 -10.20 8.48 1.95
CA GLN A 129 -10.37 8.94 3.34
C GLN A 129 -9.03 9.23 4.03
N TYR A 130 -8.03 8.38 3.81
CA TYR A 130 -6.70 8.47 4.42
C TYR A 130 -5.64 8.60 3.34
N HIS A 131 -5.37 9.84 2.94
CA HIS A 131 -4.47 10.16 1.85
C HIS A 131 -3.03 9.70 2.11
N LEU A 132 -2.41 9.18 1.06
CA LEU A 132 -0.96 9.00 0.96
C LEU A 132 -0.28 10.38 0.99
N GLN A 133 0.86 10.47 1.66
CA GLN A 133 1.62 11.71 1.83
C GLN A 133 2.86 11.77 0.93
N SER A 134 3.27 10.64 0.33
CA SER A 134 4.38 10.61 -0.62
C SER A 134 3.93 10.85 -2.07
N ARG A 135 4.90 10.88 -3.00
CA ARG A 135 4.64 10.90 -4.45
C ARG A 135 3.80 9.70 -4.95
N LYS A 136 3.67 8.62 -4.16
CA LYS A 136 2.73 7.52 -4.45
C LYS A 136 1.27 7.97 -4.45
N HIS A 137 0.94 9.11 -3.85
CA HIS A 137 -0.39 9.71 -4.00
C HIS A 137 -0.73 9.97 -5.47
N ILE A 138 0.24 10.42 -6.28
CA ILE A 138 0.03 10.61 -7.73
C ILE A 138 -0.23 9.27 -8.43
N SER A 139 0.53 8.23 -8.08
CA SER A 139 0.29 6.86 -8.60
C SER A 139 -1.10 6.36 -8.24
N TYR A 140 -1.55 6.61 -7.00
CA TYR A 140 -2.89 6.29 -6.55
C TYR A 140 -3.96 7.04 -7.37
N LEU A 141 -3.83 8.34 -7.58
CA LEU A 141 -4.81 9.13 -8.34
C LEU A 141 -4.90 8.64 -9.80
N ARG A 142 -3.76 8.33 -10.43
CA ARG A 142 -3.72 7.71 -11.77
C ARG A 142 -4.40 6.34 -11.77
N TRP A 143 -4.11 5.51 -10.77
CA TRP A 143 -4.72 4.19 -10.62
C TRP A 143 -6.24 4.26 -10.38
N ARG A 144 -6.71 5.22 -9.57
CA ARG A 144 -8.12 5.54 -9.34
C ARG A 144 -8.81 6.04 -10.61
N LYS A 145 -8.13 6.84 -11.44
CA LYS A 145 -8.64 7.26 -12.76
C LYS A 145 -8.85 6.05 -13.68
N ALA A 146 -7.90 5.11 -13.71
CA ALA A 146 -8.07 3.86 -14.46
C ALA A 146 -9.24 3.02 -13.92
N TYR A 147 -9.47 2.98 -12.61
CA TYR A 147 -10.65 2.34 -12.02
C TYR A 147 -11.95 2.92 -12.58
N ARG A 148 -12.07 4.25 -12.70
CA ARG A 148 -13.27 4.89 -13.23
C ARG A 148 -13.52 4.56 -14.70
N LEU A 149 -12.46 4.51 -15.51
CA LEU A 149 -12.57 4.04 -16.90
C LEU A 149 -13.03 2.58 -17.00
N ILE A 150 -12.60 1.72 -16.07
CA ILE A 150 -13.06 0.33 -16.01
C ILE A 150 -14.52 0.26 -15.55
N GLN A 151 -14.87 1.01 -14.50
CA GLN A 151 -16.22 1.09 -13.95
C GLN A 151 -17.25 1.52 -14.99
N ASN A 152 -16.90 2.51 -15.82
CA ASN A 152 -17.74 3.04 -16.88
C ASN A 152 -17.73 2.18 -18.16
N LYS A 153 -17.08 1.02 -18.13
CA LYS A 153 -16.87 0.13 -19.30
C LYS A 153 -16.13 0.77 -20.48
N GLU A 154 -15.53 1.97 -20.31
CA GLU A 154 -14.78 2.66 -21.37
C GLU A 154 -13.60 1.83 -21.90
N HIS A 155 -13.01 0.98 -21.05
CA HIS A 155 -11.92 0.07 -21.42
C HIS A 155 -12.25 -0.93 -22.54
N LEU A 156 -13.53 -1.12 -22.87
CA LEU A 156 -13.97 -1.96 -24.00
C LEU A 156 -13.81 -1.25 -25.36
N THR A 157 -13.66 0.08 -25.34
CA THR A 157 -13.41 0.90 -26.53
C THR A 157 -11.90 1.09 -26.75
N GLU A 158 -11.48 1.29 -27.99
CA GLU A 158 -10.07 1.59 -28.30
C GLU A 158 -9.61 2.89 -27.65
N LYS A 159 -10.43 3.94 -27.71
CA LYS A 159 -10.15 5.22 -27.05
C LYS A 159 -9.93 5.05 -25.55
N GLY A 160 -10.81 4.32 -24.86
CA GLY A 160 -10.68 4.07 -23.42
C GLY A 160 -9.49 3.18 -23.08
N LEU A 161 -9.20 2.16 -23.89
CA LEU A 161 -8.01 1.33 -23.74
C LEU A 161 -6.72 2.15 -23.88
N THR A 162 -6.63 2.99 -24.91
CA THR A 162 -5.48 3.90 -25.11
C THR A 162 -5.29 4.84 -23.93
N LYS A 163 -6.37 5.42 -23.38
CA LYS A 163 -6.28 6.21 -22.13
C LYS A 163 -5.66 5.41 -20.98
N ILE A 164 -6.08 4.16 -20.78
CA ILE A 164 -5.54 3.31 -19.70
C ILE A 164 -4.07 2.96 -19.95
N LEU A 165 -3.66 2.71 -21.20
CA LEU A 165 -2.26 2.45 -21.54
C LEU A 165 -1.36 3.66 -21.22
N ILE A 166 -1.81 4.87 -21.52
CA ILE A 166 -1.11 6.11 -21.15
C ILE A 166 -1.05 6.28 -19.63
N ILE A 167 -2.16 6.05 -18.92
CA ILE A 167 -2.15 6.11 -17.45
C ILE A 167 -1.16 5.08 -16.88
N LYS A 168 -1.12 3.87 -17.46
CA LYS A 168 -0.22 2.80 -17.06
C LYS A 168 1.24 3.16 -17.28
N SER A 169 1.60 3.77 -18.41
CA SER A 169 2.99 4.19 -18.62
C SER A 169 3.39 5.21 -17.57
N LEU A 170 2.52 6.20 -17.30
CA LEU A 170 2.77 7.27 -16.33
C LEU A 170 2.66 6.87 -14.85
N ILE A 171 2.19 5.67 -14.50
CA ILE A 171 1.81 5.36 -13.10
C ILE A 171 2.96 5.52 -12.10
N ASN A 172 4.20 5.29 -12.53
CA ASN A 172 5.41 5.40 -11.71
C ASN A 172 6.34 6.55 -12.14
N HIS A 173 5.92 7.41 -13.08
CA HIS A 173 6.66 8.63 -13.43
C HIS A 173 6.24 9.76 -12.50
N HIS A 174 7.17 10.35 -11.78
CA HIS A 174 6.90 11.35 -10.75
C HIS A 174 7.51 12.71 -11.08
N ASP A 175 7.70 12.97 -12.37
CA ASP A 175 8.16 14.23 -12.94
C ASP A 175 7.08 15.32 -12.80
#